data_AF-A0A424R497-F1
#
_entry.id   AF-A0A424R497-F1
#
_cell.length_a   1.000
_cell.length_b   1.000
_cell.length_c   1.000
_cell.angle_alpha   90.00
_cell.angle_beta   90.00
_cell.angle_gamma   90.00
#
_symmetry.space_group_name_H-M   'P 1'
#
loop_
_entity.id
_entity.type
_entity.pdbx_description
1 polymer ?
#
loop_
_entity_poly.entity_id
_entity_poly.type
_entity_poly.pdbx_seq_one_letter_code
_entity_poly.pdbx_strand_id
1 'polypeptide(L)'
;MMNESAYFILAVLALLSLGVPALGNRFLFPIAHVLAKWIRWVLFAGVFAALMEITGWSTRSAWVHLVIGGCLWFLLETIYYWVIIGALSRSPLPLFPKFQENLDGDEWPADACFLKVKDWLRENNYNQVAALKAELFEKNYLRVSIYDNSSTTSRIQVLFMPKNKGTPSIYFSINSISDGGDRLITDNHSLPFGGYYPKDWYHSRKPLIGSLAQLHKIHQQRLAKYSFARACFTRDPLSELNGQQRQLENLNIKNGIIVSPAEQDEVGMLTEEGRYRIWIEMWLIAYTGKARSATALSG
;
A
#
# COMPACT_ATOMS: atom_id res chain seq x y z
N MET A 1 -30.46 -10.32 27.45
CA MET A 1 -30.96 -10.93 26.22
C MET A 1 -30.65 -9.98 25.08
N MET A 2 -29.93 -10.39 24.04
CA MET A 2 -29.78 -9.58 22.83
C MET A 2 -31.15 -9.37 22.20
N ASN A 3 -31.58 -8.12 22.07
CA ASN A 3 -32.88 -7.78 21.49
C ASN A 3 -32.89 -8.14 19.98
N GLU A 4 -34.07 -8.36 19.40
CA GLU A 4 -34.23 -8.64 17.95
C GLU A 4 -33.52 -7.61 17.06
N SER A 5 -33.50 -6.35 17.50
CA SER A 5 -32.77 -5.26 16.83
C SER A 5 -31.27 -5.55 16.69
N ALA A 6 -30.65 -6.24 17.64
CA ALA A 6 -29.23 -6.57 17.60
C ALA A 6 -28.92 -7.63 16.53
N TYR A 7 -29.77 -8.64 16.38
CA TYR A 7 -29.65 -9.64 15.31
C TYR A 7 -29.84 -9.01 13.93
N PHE A 8 -30.79 -8.07 13.80
CA PHE A 8 -30.97 -7.31 12.57
C PHE A 8 -29.73 -6.47 12.22
N ILE A 9 -29.11 -5.82 13.20
CA ILE A 9 -27.85 -5.08 13.01
C ILE A 9 -26.73 -6.00 12.50
N LEU A 10 -26.59 -7.21 13.07
CA LEU A 10 -25.60 -8.17 12.61
C LEU A 10 -25.84 -8.62 11.16
N ALA A 11 -27.10 -8.85 10.78
CA ALA A 11 -27.45 -9.18 9.40
C ALA A 11 -27.09 -8.04 8.42
N VAL A 12 -27.37 -6.79 8.80
CA VAL A 12 -26.99 -5.60 8.01
C VAL A 12 -25.47 -5.50 7.89
N LEU A 13 -24.72 -5.66 8.99
CA LEU A 13 -23.25 -5.64 8.98
C LEU A 13 -22.67 -6.76 8.10
N ALA A 14 -23.28 -7.95 8.11
CA ALA A 14 -22.88 -9.05 7.23
C ALA A 14 -23.03 -8.66 5.75
N LEU A 15 -24.16 -8.08 5.35
CA LEU A 15 -24.37 -7.58 3.99
C LEU A 15 -23.38 -6.47 3.60
N LEU A 16 -23.15 -5.51 4.50
CA LEU A 16 -22.19 -4.42 4.27
C LEU A 16 -20.75 -4.93 4.14
N SER A 17 -20.37 -5.99 4.87
CA SER A 17 -19.02 -6.58 4.82
C SER A 17 -18.65 -7.12 3.43
N LEU A 18 -19.66 -7.43 2.61
CA LEU A 18 -19.54 -7.90 1.23
C LEU A 18 -19.72 -6.77 0.22
N GLY A 19 -20.72 -5.90 0.42
CA GLY A 19 -21.04 -4.81 -0.51
C GLY A 19 -20.01 -3.69 -0.57
N VAL A 20 -19.48 -3.27 0.60
CA VAL A 20 -18.54 -2.14 0.68
C VAL A 20 -17.23 -2.40 -0.09
N PRO A 21 -16.55 -3.55 0.06
CA PRO A 21 -15.36 -3.86 -0.76
C PRO A 21 -15.63 -3.88 -2.26
N ALA A 22 -16.78 -4.39 -2.69
CA ALA A 22 -17.13 -4.48 -4.10
C ALA A 22 -17.26 -3.09 -4.73
N LEU A 23 -17.93 -2.15 -4.04
CA LEU A 23 -18.02 -0.75 -4.46
C LEU A 23 -16.66 -0.06 -4.42
N GLY A 24 -15.86 -0.33 -3.38
CA GLY A 24 -14.50 0.19 -3.25
C GLY A 24 -13.61 -0.12 -4.46
N ASN A 25 -13.61 -1.38 -4.89
CA ASN A 25 -12.85 -1.82 -6.06
C ASN A 25 -13.34 -1.18 -7.36
N ARG A 26 -14.66 -1.07 -7.54
CA ARG A 26 -15.25 -0.50 -8.76
C ARG A 26 -14.92 0.97 -8.97
N PHE A 27 -14.87 1.74 -7.87
CA PHE A 27 -14.67 3.20 -7.93
C PHE A 27 -13.28 3.66 -7.48
N LEU A 28 -12.35 2.74 -7.19
CA LEU A 28 -11.02 3.04 -6.65
C LEU A 28 -11.11 3.91 -5.37
N PHE A 29 -12.01 3.55 -4.45
CA PHE A 29 -12.20 4.23 -3.18
C PHE A 29 -11.50 3.47 -2.05
N PRO A 30 -10.25 3.83 -1.69
CA PRO A 30 -9.48 3.00 -0.76
C PRO A 30 -10.05 3.01 0.66
N ILE A 31 -10.77 4.08 1.03
CA ILE A 31 -11.49 4.18 2.31
C ILE A 31 -12.51 3.06 2.50
N ALA A 32 -13.10 2.53 1.42
CA ALA A 32 -14.03 1.42 1.50
C ALA A 32 -13.36 0.15 2.07
N HIS A 33 -12.08 -0.08 1.78
CA HIS A 33 -11.35 -1.23 2.34
C HIS A 33 -11.12 -1.08 3.85
N VAL A 34 -10.83 0.14 4.32
CA VAL A 34 -10.70 0.45 5.75
C VAL A 34 -12.03 0.26 6.47
N LEU A 35 -13.12 0.81 5.92
CA LEU A 35 -14.47 0.62 6.49
C LEU A 35 -14.86 -0.86 6.52
N ALA A 36 -14.57 -1.61 5.47
CA ALA A 36 -14.85 -3.05 5.44
C ALA A 36 -14.08 -3.83 6.52
N LYS A 37 -12.84 -3.43 6.83
CA LYS A 37 -12.06 -4.01 7.93
C LYS A 37 -12.73 -3.78 9.29
N TRP A 38 -13.15 -2.54 9.57
CA TRP A 38 -13.89 -2.23 10.79
C TRP A 38 -15.25 -2.95 10.89
N ILE A 39 -16.00 -3.00 9.79
CA ILE A 39 -17.28 -3.72 9.73
C ILE A 39 -17.08 -5.20 10.07
N ARG A 40 -16.05 -5.86 9.51
CA ARG A 40 -15.74 -7.26 9.81
C ARG A 40 -15.34 -7.47 11.27
N TRP A 41 -14.55 -6.56 11.84
CA TRP A 41 -14.17 -6.63 13.25
C TRP A 41 -15.40 -6.56 14.16
N VAL A 42 -16.26 -5.55 13.96
CA VAL A 42 -17.48 -5.37 14.75
C VAL A 42 -18.43 -6.55 14.54
N LEU A 43 -18.58 -7.02 13.30
CA LEU A 43 -19.41 -8.19 12.99
C LEU A 43 -18.91 -9.44 13.70
N PHE A 44 -17.60 -9.72 13.66
CA PHE A 44 -17.04 -10.89 14.35
C PHE A 44 -17.26 -10.81 15.86
N ALA A 45 -16.97 -9.66 16.47
CA ALA A 45 -17.22 -9.44 17.90
C ALA A 45 -18.70 -9.64 18.25
N GLY A 46 -19.61 -9.12 17.42
CA GLY A 46 -21.05 -9.25 17.57
C GLY A 46 -21.55 -10.69 17.45
N VAL A 47 -21.09 -11.43 16.44
CA VAL A 47 -21.41 -12.85 16.26
C VAL A 47 -20.88 -13.67 17.43
N PHE A 48 -19.66 -13.40 17.90
CA PHE A 48 -19.11 -14.05 19.07
C PHE A 48 -19.97 -13.83 20.32
N ALA A 49 -20.41 -12.59 20.56
CA ALA A 49 -21.30 -12.27 21.69
C ALA A 49 -22.65 -13.00 21.58
N ALA A 50 -23.26 -13.00 20.38
CA ALA A 50 -24.51 -13.73 20.15
C ALA A 50 -24.35 -15.24 20.39
N LEU A 51 -23.23 -15.83 19.96
CA LEU A 51 -22.93 -17.25 20.19
C LEU A 51 -22.81 -17.56 21.68
N MET A 52 -22.09 -16.73 22.46
CA MET A 52 -21.95 -16.94 23.91
C MET A 52 -23.28 -16.89 24.64
N GLU A 53 -24.20 -16.03 24.17
CA GLU A 53 -25.53 -15.93 24.75
C GLU A 53 -26.41 -17.14 24.39
N ILE A 54 -26.41 -17.57 23.11
CA ILE A 54 -27.21 -18.70 22.63
C ILE A 54 -26.74 -20.01 23.26
N THR A 55 -25.43 -20.22 23.39
CA THR A 55 -24.89 -21.46 23.97
C THR A 55 -24.90 -21.48 25.49
N GLY A 56 -25.08 -20.33 26.14
CA GLY A 56 -25.05 -20.20 27.60
C GLY A 56 -23.70 -20.53 28.23
N TRP A 57 -22.61 -20.57 27.45
CA TRP A 57 -21.26 -20.92 27.93
C TRP A 57 -20.69 -19.92 28.94
N SER A 58 -21.29 -18.74 29.05
CA SER A 58 -20.84 -17.71 29.97
C SER A 58 -22.02 -16.90 30.48
N THR A 59 -22.03 -16.64 31.79
CA THR A 59 -23.05 -15.83 32.47
C THR A 59 -22.72 -14.33 32.48
N ARG A 60 -21.63 -13.92 31.83
CA ARG A 60 -21.23 -12.50 31.74
C ARG A 60 -22.16 -11.73 30.80
N SER A 61 -22.19 -10.41 30.96
CA SER A 61 -23.00 -9.53 30.11
C SER A 61 -22.47 -9.48 28.67
N ALA A 62 -23.38 -9.30 27.71
CA ALA A 62 -23.06 -9.27 26.27
C ALA A 62 -21.93 -8.29 25.88
N TRP A 63 -21.80 -7.14 26.56
CA TRP A 63 -20.71 -6.19 26.30
C TRP A 63 -19.33 -6.79 26.57
N VAL A 64 -19.22 -7.67 27.59
CA VAL A 64 -17.96 -8.36 27.92
C VAL A 64 -17.60 -9.32 26.79
N HIS A 65 -18.58 -10.06 26.27
CA HIS A 65 -18.36 -10.95 25.13
C HIS A 65 -18.00 -10.18 23.87
N LEU A 66 -18.59 -9.00 23.62
CA LEU A 66 -18.20 -8.13 22.51
C LEU A 66 -16.72 -7.73 22.59
N VAL A 67 -16.26 -7.29 23.77
CA VAL A 67 -14.85 -6.93 23.97
C VAL A 67 -13.93 -8.14 23.79
N ILE A 68 -14.28 -9.28 24.38
CA ILE A 68 -13.50 -10.53 24.24
C ILE A 68 -13.44 -10.97 22.77
N GLY A 69 -14.57 -10.96 22.06
CA GLY A 69 -14.62 -11.27 20.63
C GLY A 69 -13.79 -10.29 19.79
N GLY A 70 -13.79 -9.01 20.15
CA GLY A 70 -12.94 -7.99 19.54
C GLY A 70 -11.45 -8.27 19.76
N CYS A 71 -11.04 -8.62 20.98
CA CYS A 71 -9.67 -9.01 21.30
C CYS A 71 -9.26 -10.30 20.58
N LEU A 72 -10.18 -11.27 20.46
CA LEU A 72 -9.94 -12.51 19.74
C LEU A 72 -9.71 -12.24 18.26
N TRP A 73 -10.50 -11.38 17.62
CA TRP A 73 -10.27 -10.95 16.25
C TRP A 73 -8.89 -10.31 16.07
N PHE A 74 -8.50 -9.40 16.97
CA PHE A 74 -7.17 -8.79 16.96
C PHE A 74 -6.05 -9.82 17.02
N LEU A 75 -6.18 -10.82 17.90
CA LEU A 75 -5.20 -11.91 18.02
C LEU A 75 -5.13 -12.75 16.74
N LEU A 76 -6.27 -13.13 16.18
CA LEU A 76 -6.35 -13.92 14.95
C LEU A 76 -5.71 -13.18 13.76
N GLU A 77 -6.02 -11.89 13.59
CA GLU A 77 -5.40 -11.08 12.54
C GLU A 77 -3.91 -10.86 12.77
N THR A 78 -3.48 -10.71 14.03
CA THR A 78 -2.07 -10.60 14.38
C THR A 78 -1.32 -11.87 13.97
N ILE A 79 -1.83 -13.05 14.34
CA ILE A 79 -1.25 -14.34 13.94
C ILE A 79 -1.21 -14.45 12.41
N TYR A 80 -2.30 -14.12 11.73
CA TYR A 80 -2.37 -14.14 10.26
C TYR A 80 -1.31 -13.25 9.61
N TYR A 81 -1.12 -12.02 10.08
CA TYR A 81 -0.09 -11.13 9.56
C TYR A 81 1.31 -11.63 9.84
N TRP A 82 1.58 -12.18 11.03
CA TRP A 82 2.87 -12.80 11.33
C TRP A 82 3.18 -13.99 10.40
N VAL A 83 2.18 -14.81 10.07
CA VAL A 83 2.35 -15.89 9.10
C VAL A 83 2.70 -15.35 7.71
N ILE A 84 2.00 -14.31 7.23
CA ILE A 84 2.30 -13.68 5.93
C ILE A 84 3.70 -13.07 5.91
N ILE A 85 4.07 -12.34 6.95
CA ILE A 85 5.38 -11.68 7.05
C ILE A 85 6.49 -12.73 7.12
N GLY A 86 6.29 -13.80 7.88
CA GLY A 86 7.21 -14.93 7.93
C GLY A 86 7.35 -15.64 6.59
N ALA A 87 6.24 -15.85 5.87
CA ALA A 87 6.25 -16.43 4.54
C ALA A 87 6.96 -15.52 3.52
N LEU A 88 6.67 -14.22 3.53
CA LEU A 88 7.37 -13.23 2.69
C LEU A 88 8.87 -13.26 2.98
N SER A 89 9.26 -13.22 4.26
CA SER A 89 10.66 -13.23 4.70
C SER A 89 11.44 -14.46 4.23
N ARG A 90 10.80 -15.62 4.07
CA ARG A 90 11.44 -16.85 3.62
C ARG A 90 11.20 -17.16 2.15
N SER A 91 10.44 -16.31 1.46
CA SER A 91 10.16 -16.51 0.05
C SER A 91 11.39 -16.16 -0.79
N PRO A 92 11.55 -16.78 -1.96
CA PRO A 92 12.60 -16.40 -2.91
C PRO A 92 12.33 -15.04 -3.58
N LEU A 93 11.24 -14.35 -3.22
CA LEU A 93 10.85 -13.08 -3.82
C LEU A 93 11.75 -11.95 -3.31
N PRO A 94 12.46 -11.23 -4.17
CA PRO A 94 13.24 -10.08 -3.71
C PRO A 94 12.30 -9.01 -3.14
N LEU A 95 12.60 -8.50 -1.94
CA LEU A 95 11.88 -7.37 -1.34
C LEU A 95 11.94 -6.12 -2.25
N PHE A 96 13.03 -5.98 -2.99
CA PHE A 96 13.26 -4.93 -3.98
C PHE A 96 13.46 -5.57 -5.35
N PRO A 97 12.37 -5.79 -6.12
CA PRO A 97 12.45 -6.55 -7.36
C PRO A 97 13.12 -5.74 -8.47
N LYS A 98 14.10 -6.31 -9.16
CA LYS A 98 14.82 -5.64 -10.24
C LYS A 98 13.92 -5.44 -11.45
N PHE A 99 13.72 -4.18 -11.84
CA PHE A 99 12.97 -3.85 -13.05
C PHE A 99 13.81 -4.07 -14.31
N GLN A 100 13.11 -4.35 -15.41
CA GLN A 100 13.60 -4.42 -16.77
C GLN A 100 12.61 -3.71 -17.72
N GLU A 101 13.06 -3.35 -18.91
CA GLU A 101 12.16 -2.81 -19.94
C GLU A 101 11.08 -3.81 -20.31
N ASN A 102 9.87 -3.30 -20.48
CA ASN A 102 8.74 -4.10 -20.92
C ASN A 102 8.60 -4.04 -22.44
N LEU A 103 9.22 -5.00 -23.13
CA LEU A 103 9.16 -5.13 -24.59
C LEU A 103 7.84 -5.72 -25.10
N ASP A 104 7.03 -6.32 -24.21
CA ASP A 104 5.74 -6.92 -24.59
C ASP A 104 4.64 -5.86 -24.82
N GLY A 105 4.94 -4.59 -24.51
CA GLY A 105 4.04 -3.45 -24.64
C GLY A 105 3.45 -2.97 -23.31
N ASP A 106 3.00 -1.72 -23.26
CA ASP A 106 2.34 -1.14 -22.08
C ASP A 106 0.85 -1.54 -22.04
N GLU A 107 0.61 -2.78 -21.62
CA GLU A 107 -0.73 -3.35 -21.47
C GLU A 107 -1.45 -2.74 -20.26
N TRP A 108 -2.26 -1.72 -20.53
CA TRP A 108 -3.21 -1.24 -19.54
C TRP A 108 -4.49 -2.08 -19.55
N PRO A 109 -5.08 -2.36 -18.37
CA PRO A 109 -6.39 -2.99 -18.30
C PRO A 109 -7.45 -2.18 -19.05
N ALA A 110 -8.33 -2.86 -19.79
CA ALA A 110 -9.41 -2.25 -20.57
C ALA A 110 -10.64 -1.89 -19.69
N ASP A 111 -10.39 -1.29 -18.54
CA ASP A 111 -11.40 -0.91 -17.56
C ASP A 111 -11.60 0.62 -17.54
N ALA A 112 -12.84 1.08 -17.40
CA ALA A 112 -13.19 2.51 -17.52
C ALA A 112 -12.44 3.42 -16.53
N CYS A 113 -12.10 2.92 -15.33
CA CYS A 113 -11.33 3.69 -14.36
C CYS A 113 -9.86 3.90 -14.78
N PHE A 114 -9.28 2.97 -15.53
CA PHE A 114 -7.92 3.05 -16.05
C PHE A 114 -7.85 3.99 -17.24
N LEU A 115 -8.87 3.97 -18.11
CA LEU A 115 -9.00 4.92 -19.21
C LEU A 115 -9.04 6.36 -18.70
N LYS A 116 -9.83 6.64 -17.65
CA LYS A 116 -9.86 7.97 -17.00
C LYS A 116 -8.50 8.43 -16.52
N VAL A 117 -7.65 7.53 -16.03
CA VAL A 117 -6.28 7.85 -15.60
C VAL A 117 -5.41 8.21 -16.81
N LYS A 118 -5.51 7.43 -17.90
CA LYS A 118 -4.80 7.75 -19.15
C LYS A 118 -5.23 9.10 -19.72
N ASP A 119 -6.53 9.36 -19.77
CA ASP A 119 -7.08 10.61 -20.28
C ASP A 119 -6.59 11.78 -19.43
N TRP A 120 -6.62 11.64 -18.10
CA TRP A 120 -6.07 12.66 -17.19
C TRP A 120 -4.58 12.93 -17.43
N LEU A 121 -3.76 11.89 -17.62
CA LEU A 121 -2.33 12.05 -17.92
C LEU A 121 -2.13 12.84 -19.23
N ARG A 122 -2.89 12.51 -20.27
CA ARG A 122 -2.85 13.20 -21.58
C ARG A 122 -3.28 14.66 -21.46
N GLU A 123 -4.41 14.92 -20.80
CA GLU A 123 -4.95 16.27 -20.58
C GLU A 123 -3.99 17.17 -19.77
N ASN A 124 -3.16 16.58 -18.90
CA ASN A 124 -2.18 17.28 -18.08
C ASN A 124 -0.77 17.28 -18.70
N ASN A 125 -0.63 16.96 -19.99
CA ASN A 125 0.63 16.95 -20.74
C ASN A 125 1.73 16.05 -20.14
N TYR A 126 1.33 14.91 -19.58
CA TYR A 126 2.23 13.85 -19.18
C TYR A 126 2.42 12.86 -20.33
N ASN A 127 3.66 12.76 -20.81
CA ASN A 127 4.04 11.85 -21.89
C ASN A 127 4.71 10.61 -21.30
N GLN A 128 4.39 9.45 -21.86
CA GLN A 128 5.02 8.21 -21.45
C GLN A 128 6.49 8.20 -21.86
N VAL A 129 7.38 7.89 -20.92
CA VAL A 129 8.83 7.82 -21.15
C VAL A 129 9.37 6.40 -21.01
N ALA A 130 8.71 5.53 -20.25
CA ALA A 130 9.11 4.13 -20.12
C ALA A 130 7.93 3.23 -19.71
N ALA A 131 8.01 1.96 -20.11
CA ALA A 131 7.19 0.88 -19.58
C ALA A 131 8.14 -0.19 -19.05
N LEU A 132 8.04 -0.51 -17.77
CA LEU A 132 8.93 -1.41 -17.06
C LEU A 132 8.14 -2.56 -16.45
N LYS A 133 8.80 -3.71 -16.27
CA LYS A 133 8.26 -4.84 -15.52
C LYS A 133 9.32 -5.44 -14.60
N ALA A 134 8.88 -6.04 -13.50
CA ALA A 134 9.72 -6.85 -12.64
C ALA A 134 8.99 -8.17 -12.36
N GLU A 135 9.70 -9.28 -12.44
CA GLU A 135 9.12 -10.58 -12.10
C GLU A 135 8.99 -10.71 -10.58
N LEU A 136 7.81 -11.13 -10.12
CA LEU A 136 7.59 -11.52 -8.74
C LEU A 136 7.80 -13.05 -8.65
N PHE A 137 6.81 -13.84 -9.04
CA PHE A 137 6.88 -15.31 -9.05
C PHE A 137 6.17 -15.89 -10.27
N GLU A 138 6.69 -17.00 -10.82
CA GLU A 138 6.00 -17.86 -11.79
C GLU A 138 5.22 -17.08 -12.87
N LYS A 139 5.91 -16.21 -13.62
CA LYS A 139 5.31 -15.38 -14.68
C LYS A 139 4.28 -14.33 -14.22
N ASN A 140 4.20 -14.02 -12.92
CA ASN A 140 3.49 -12.85 -12.42
C ASN A 140 4.43 -11.66 -12.38
N TYR A 141 4.06 -10.60 -13.10
CA TYR A 141 4.88 -9.40 -13.24
C TYR A 141 4.23 -8.20 -12.55
N LEU A 142 5.05 -7.51 -11.76
CA LEU A 142 4.80 -6.14 -11.36
C LEU A 142 5.08 -5.24 -12.56
N ARG A 143 4.11 -4.45 -13.00
CA ARG A 143 4.27 -3.55 -14.15
C ARG A 143 4.28 -2.10 -13.69
N VAL A 144 5.12 -1.28 -14.29
CA VAL A 144 5.21 0.15 -14.01
C VAL A 144 5.24 0.93 -15.32
N SER A 145 4.32 1.87 -15.49
CA SER A 145 4.36 2.83 -16.58
C SER A 145 4.79 4.19 -16.05
N ILE A 146 5.81 4.79 -16.67
CA ILE A 146 6.45 6.03 -16.22
C ILE A 146 6.12 7.15 -17.20
N TYR A 147 5.68 8.28 -16.65
CA TYR A 147 5.31 9.48 -17.38
C TYR A 147 6.04 10.70 -16.86
N ASP A 148 6.52 11.55 -17.75
CA ASP A 148 7.09 12.85 -17.42
C ASP A 148 6.19 13.96 -17.93
N ASN A 149 6.12 15.06 -17.18
CA ASN A 149 5.50 16.27 -17.69
C ASN A 149 6.37 16.90 -18.81
N SER A 150 5.82 17.82 -19.59
CA SER A 150 6.53 18.42 -20.73
C SER A 150 7.86 19.09 -20.38
N SER A 151 8.01 19.62 -19.16
CA SER A 151 9.25 20.23 -18.68
C SER A 151 10.19 19.26 -17.98
N THR A 152 9.87 17.96 -17.94
CA THR A 152 10.63 16.88 -17.26
C THR A 152 10.99 17.16 -15.81
N THR A 153 10.21 18.00 -15.11
CA THR A 153 10.40 18.36 -13.69
C THR A 153 9.54 17.54 -12.72
N SER A 154 8.60 16.78 -13.25
CA SER A 154 7.69 15.93 -12.49
C SER A 154 7.48 14.61 -13.20
N ARG A 155 7.69 13.52 -12.46
CA ARG A 155 7.62 12.14 -12.94
C ARG A 155 6.54 11.38 -12.19
N ILE A 156 5.58 10.81 -12.91
CA ILE A 156 4.52 9.97 -12.38
C ILE A 156 4.84 8.52 -12.73
N GLN A 157 4.87 7.66 -11.72
CA GLN A 157 4.92 6.21 -11.88
C GLN A 157 3.53 5.64 -11.60
N VAL A 158 3.03 4.85 -12.54
CA VAL A 158 1.78 4.11 -12.42
C VAL A 158 2.11 2.64 -12.23
N LEU A 159 1.92 2.14 -11.02
CA LEU A 159 2.21 0.77 -10.62
C LEU A 159 0.97 -0.11 -10.78
N PHE A 160 1.08 -1.19 -11.53
CA PHE A 160 0.06 -2.22 -11.66
C PHE A 160 0.46 -3.45 -10.84
N MET A 161 -0.21 -3.63 -9.70
CA MET A 161 -0.01 -4.79 -8.84
C MET A 161 -0.92 -5.93 -9.32
N PRO A 162 -0.35 -7.08 -9.76
CA PRO A 162 -1.15 -8.23 -10.19
C PRO A 162 -2.02 -8.75 -9.05
N LYS A 163 -3.19 -9.29 -9.42
CA LYS A 163 -4.07 -10.05 -8.52
C LYS A 163 -4.27 -11.44 -9.09
N ASN A 164 -4.39 -12.44 -8.20
CA ASN A 164 -4.64 -13.82 -8.60
C ASN A 164 -5.93 -13.98 -9.45
N LYS A 165 -6.93 -13.13 -9.23
CA LYS A 165 -8.16 -13.06 -10.03
C LYS A 165 -8.65 -11.61 -10.14
N GLY A 166 -9.02 -11.21 -11.36
CA GLY A 166 -9.62 -9.91 -11.66
C GLY A 166 -8.62 -8.80 -12.00
N THR A 167 -9.13 -7.58 -12.12
CA THR A 167 -8.36 -6.40 -12.52
C THR A 167 -7.24 -6.07 -11.52
N PRO A 168 -6.01 -5.78 -11.99
CA PRO A 168 -4.89 -5.42 -11.11
C PRO A 168 -5.22 -4.19 -10.26
N SER A 169 -4.60 -4.07 -9.09
CA SER A 169 -4.65 -2.83 -8.34
C SER A 169 -3.71 -1.80 -8.96
N ILE A 170 -4.11 -0.54 -8.98
CA ILE A 170 -3.27 0.57 -9.46
C ILE A 170 -2.82 1.44 -8.30
N TYR A 171 -1.55 1.83 -8.31
CA TYR A 171 -1.00 2.82 -7.39
C TYR A 171 -0.19 3.86 -8.16
N PHE A 172 -0.02 5.03 -7.56
CA PHE A 172 0.61 6.19 -8.15
C PHE A 172 1.74 6.68 -7.24
N SER A 173 2.85 7.06 -7.83
CA SER A 173 3.96 7.75 -7.16
C SER A 173 4.36 8.96 -7.99
N ILE A 174 4.27 10.15 -7.40
CA ILE A 174 4.62 11.43 -8.04
C ILE A 174 5.92 11.91 -7.44
N ASN A 175 6.91 12.14 -8.30
CA ASN A 175 8.28 12.45 -7.94
C ASN A 175 8.69 13.79 -8.53
N SER A 176 9.39 14.58 -7.73
CA SER A 176 10.18 15.72 -8.17
C SER A 176 11.54 15.69 -7.49
N ILE A 177 12.56 16.15 -8.19
CA ILE A 177 13.94 16.22 -7.72
C ILE A 177 14.41 17.67 -7.69
N SER A 178 15.36 17.99 -6.83
CA SER A 178 16.06 19.28 -6.83
C SER A 178 17.45 19.15 -7.46
N ASP A 179 18.09 20.29 -7.76
CA ASP A 179 19.46 20.31 -8.28
C ASP A 179 20.47 19.71 -7.29
N GLY A 180 20.17 19.77 -5.99
CA GLY A 180 20.97 19.18 -4.91
C GLY A 180 20.81 17.66 -4.75
N GLY A 181 19.91 17.04 -5.52
CA GLY A 181 19.64 15.59 -5.44
C GLY A 181 18.52 15.20 -4.46
N ASP A 182 18.02 16.14 -3.65
CA ASP A 182 16.85 15.91 -2.79
C ASP A 182 15.64 15.48 -3.62
N ARG A 183 14.80 14.63 -3.02
CA ARG A 183 13.64 14.04 -3.69
C ARG A 183 12.37 14.26 -2.90
N LEU A 184 11.35 14.81 -3.56
CA LEU A 184 10.00 14.92 -2.99
C LEU A 184 9.09 13.87 -3.65
N ILE A 185 8.58 12.94 -2.84
CA ILE A 185 7.78 11.81 -3.31
C ILE A 185 6.40 11.84 -2.64
N THR A 186 5.33 11.84 -3.43
CA THR A 186 3.95 11.64 -2.95
C THR A 186 3.39 10.37 -3.58
N ASP A 187 3.10 9.33 -2.79
CA ASP A 187 2.52 8.09 -3.29
C ASP A 187 1.21 7.73 -2.58
N ASN A 188 0.46 6.78 -3.14
CA ASN A 188 -0.72 6.19 -2.50
C ASN A 188 -0.60 4.67 -2.31
N HIS A 189 0.63 4.15 -2.22
CA HIS A 189 0.84 2.72 -2.03
C HIS A 189 0.12 2.23 -0.77
N SER A 190 -0.63 1.13 -0.87
CA SER A 190 -1.27 0.48 0.28
C SER A 190 -0.50 -0.74 0.79
N LEU A 191 0.74 -0.92 0.33
CA LEU A 191 1.63 -1.98 0.77
C LEU A 191 2.51 -1.46 1.91
N PRO A 192 2.72 -2.27 2.97
CA PRO A 192 3.64 -1.90 4.04
C PRO A 192 5.07 -1.83 3.50
N PHE A 193 5.84 -0.81 3.87
CA PHE A 193 7.26 -0.73 3.54
C PHE A 193 8.12 -1.24 4.69
N GLY A 194 7.80 -0.85 5.93
CA GLY A 194 8.47 -1.27 7.16
C GLY A 194 9.90 -0.75 7.36
N GLY A 195 10.53 -0.21 6.30
CA GLY A 195 11.91 0.26 6.31
C GLY A 195 12.08 1.76 6.50
N TYR A 196 13.35 2.18 6.40
CA TYR A 196 13.80 3.56 6.37
C TYR A 196 13.96 4.07 4.95
N TYR A 197 13.71 5.36 4.80
CA TYR A 197 14.00 6.12 3.58
C TYR A 197 15.27 6.95 3.77
N PRO A 198 16.00 7.25 2.68
CA PRO A 198 17.10 8.21 2.71
C PRO A 198 16.65 9.56 3.28
N LYS A 199 17.56 10.27 3.96
CA LYS A 199 17.24 11.52 4.68
C LYS A 199 16.83 12.65 3.72
N ASP A 200 17.41 12.63 2.53
CA ASP A 200 17.15 13.50 1.37
C ASP A 200 15.83 13.18 0.65
N TRP A 201 15.06 12.18 1.11
CA TRP A 201 13.78 11.80 0.54
C TRP A 201 12.62 12.28 1.41
N TYR A 202 11.93 13.30 0.92
CA TYR A 202 10.72 13.83 1.52
C TYR A 202 9.51 13.04 1.02
N HIS A 203 9.28 11.90 1.66
CA HIS A 203 8.24 10.96 1.30
C HIS A 203 6.93 11.21 2.07
N SER A 204 5.81 11.24 1.36
CA SER A 204 4.48 11.27 1.97
C SER A 204 3.56 10.28 1.27
N ARG A 205 3.22 9.21 1.98
CA ARG A 205 2.26 8.21 1.55
C ARG A 205 0.83 8.59 1.94
N LYS A 206 -0.10 8.49 1.00
CA LYS A 206 -1.54 8.82 1.13
C LYS A 206 -2.41 7.65 0.63
N PRO A 207 -2.45 6.50 1.34
CA PRO A 207 -3.15 5.30 0.89
C PRO A 207 -4.65 5.48 0.61
N LEU A 208 -5.29 6.45 1.29
CA LEU A 208 -6.70 6.77 1.11
C LEU A 208 -7.03 7.59 -0.14
N ILE A 209 -6.01 8.09 -0.86
CA ILE A 209 -6.20 8.91 -2.05
C ILE A 209 -6.08 8.01 -3.29
N GLY A 210 -7.22 7.54 -3.79
CA GLY A 210 -7.28 6.68 -4.98
C GLY A 210 -7.23 7.43 -6.31
N SER A 211 -7.45 8.74 -6.31
CA SER A 211 -7.44 9.58 -7.52
C SER A 211 -6.07 10.17 -7.79
N LEU A 212 -5.52 9.93 -8.99
CA LEU A 212 -4.27 10.54 -9.44
C LEU A 212 -4.35 12.08 -9.40
N ALA A 213 -5.47 12.66 -9.85
CA ALA A 213 -5.68 14.11 -9.84
C ALA A 213 -5.58 14.71 -8.43
N GLN A 214 -6.20 14.06 -7.44
CA GLN A 214 -6.12 14.50 -6.04
C GLN A 214 -4.71 14.33 -5.48
N LEU A 215 -4.04 13.20 -5.77
CA LEU A 215 -2.67 12.96 -5.34
C LEU A 215 -1.70 14.00 -5.94
N HIS A 216 -1.89 14.34 -7.21
CA HIS A 216 -1.15 15.39 -7.89
C HIS A 216 -1.36 16.76 -7.24
N LYS A 217 -2.61 17.13 -6.94
CA LYS A 217 -2.91 18.37 -6.19
C LYS A 217 -2.17 18.42 -4.85
N ILE A 218 -2.16 17.32 -4.09
CA ILE A 218 -1.42 17.23 -2.83
C ILE A 218 0.08 17.38 -3.07
N HIS A 219 0.63 16.75 -4.11
CA HIS A 219 2.03 16.90 -4.47
C HIS A 219 2.40 18.36 -4.80
N GLN A 220 1.59 19.04 -5.60
CA GLN A 220 1.78 20.47 -5.92
C GLN A 220 1.72 21.36 -4.66
N GLN A 221 0.77 21.09 -3.75
CA GLN A 221 0.71 21.78 -2.46
C GLN A 221 1.97 21.58 -1.63
N ARG A 222 2.56 20.37 -1.65
CA ARG A 222 3.82 20.10 -0.95
C ARG A 222 5.00 20.82 -1.58
N LEU A 223 5.09 20.84 -2.91
CA LEU A 223 6.12 21.60 -3.64
C LEU A 223 6.06 23.08 -3.25
N ALA A 224 4.86 23.68 -3.25
CA ALA A 224 4.66 25.07 -2.86
C ALA A 224 4.99 25.31 -1.37
N LYS A 225 4.51 24.44 -0.47
CA LYS A 225 4.77 24.54 0.97
C LYS A 225 6.25 24.59 1.30
N TYR A 226 7.05 23.81 0.58
CA TYR A 226 8.49 23.71 0.83
C TYR A 226 9.35 24.60 -0.08
N SER A 227 8.73 25.42 -0.93
CA SER A 227 9.43 26.18 -1.98
C SER A 227 10.44 25.31 -2.74
N PHE A 228 10.04 24.07 -3.03
CA PHE A 228 10.95 23.03 -3.52
C PHE A 228 11.40 23.35 -4.95
N ALA A 229 12.67 23.69 -5.12
CA ALA A 229 13.27 23.97 -6.42
C ALA A 229 13.32 22.68 -7.25
N ARG A 230 12.64 22.68 -8.40
CA ARG A 230 12.53 21.49 -9.25
C ARG A 230 13.59 21.51 -10.33
N ALA A 231 14.35 20.43 -10.41
CA ALA A 231 15.28 20.12 -11.49
C ALA A 231 14.62 19.19 -12.52
N CYS A 232 15.19 19.16 -13.71
CA CYS A 232 14.77 18.24 -14.76
C CYS A 232 15.33 16.82 -14.50
N PHE A 233 14.52 15.80 -14.74
CA PHE A 233 14.98 14.42 -14.81
C PHE A 233 15.86 14.24 -16.04
N THR A 234 17.15 13.95 -15.82
CA THR A 234 18.13 13.72 -16.89
C THR A 234 18.53 12.25 -17.02
N ARG A 235 18.26 11.44 -16.00
CA ARG A 235 18.59 10.00 -15.98
C ARG A 235 17.48 9.18 -16.65
N ASP A 236 17.93 8.13 -17.32
CA ASP A 236 17.07 7.06 -17.82
C ASP A 236 16.16 6.51 -16.69
N PRO A 237 14.83 6.37 -16.93
CA PRO A 237 13.88 5.92 -15.91
C PRO A 237 14.18 4.55 -15.30
N LEU A 238 14.66 3.58 -16.09
CA LEU A 238 14.96 2.23 -15.59
C LEU A 238 16.17 2.26 -14.64
N SER A 239 17.26 2.89 -15.07
CA SER A 239 18.46 3.06 -14.26
C SER A 239 18.17 3.81 -12.96
N GLU A 240 17.34 4.85 -13.02
CA GLU A 240 16.92 5.61 -11.84
C GLU A 240 16.11 4.75 -10.86
N LEU A 241 15.09 4.02 -11.34
CA LEU A 241 14.23 3.20 -10.50
C LEU A 241 15.00 2.07 -9.81
N ASN A 242 15.83 1.34 -10.56
CA ASN A 242 16.69 0.30 -10.01
C ASN A 242 17.78 0.89 -9.09
N GLY A 243 18.24 2.12 -9.33
CA GLY A 243 19.14 2.85 -8.43
C GLY A 243 18.47 3.16 -7.08
N GLN A 244 17.23 3.65 -7.12
CA GLN A 244 16.42 3.91 -5.93
C GLN A 244 16.20 2.64 -5.11
N GLN A 245 15.85 1.52 -5.75
CA GLN A 245 15.68 0.24 -5.07
C GLN A 245 16.95 -0.23 -4.36
N ARG A 246 18.10 -0.19 -5.03
CA ARG A 246 19.40 -0.53 -4.42
C ARG A 246 19.75 0.39 -3.26
N GLN A 247 19.42 1.68 -3.35
CA GLN A 247 19.66 2.62 -2.25
C GLN A 247 18.79 2.29 -1.03
N LEU A 248 17.51 1.98 -1.24
CA LEU A 248 16.59 1.57 -0.18
C LEU A 248 17.04 0.24 0.46
N GLU A 249 17.38 -0.75 -0.34
CA GLU A 249 17.84 -2.06 0.12
C GLU A 249 19.11 -1.93 0.99
N ASN A 250 20.15 -1.28 0.47
CA ASN A 250 21.41 -1.07 1.19
C ASN A 250 21.21 -0.28 2.49
N LEU A 251 20.35 0.75 2.47
CA LEU A 251 20.04 1.52 3.67
C LEU A 251 19.37 0.63 4.72
N ASN A 252 18.44 -0.22 4.32
CA ASN A 252 17.69 -1.07 5.24
C ASN A 252 18.49 -2.27 5.75
N ILE A 253 19.46 -2.77 4.99
CA ILE A 253 20.49 -3.70 5.49
C ILE A 253 21.32 -3.00 6.57
N LYS A 254 21.83 -1.80 6.31
CA LYS A 254 22.65 -1.03 7.28
C LYS A 254 21.92 -0.69 8.57
N ASN A 255 20.60 -0.49 8.51
CA ASN A 255 19.77 -0.18 9.68
C ASN A 255 19.20 -1.44 10.36
N GLY A 256 19.63 -2.64 9.98
CA GLY A 256 19.21 -3.88 10.62
C GLY A 256 17.74 -4.25 10.41
N ILE A 257 17.12 -3.77 9.33
CA ILE A 257 15.74 -4.14 8.94
C ILE A 257 15.77 -5.37 8.02
N ILE A 258 16.75 -5.42 7.13
CA ILE A 258 16.96 -6.49 6.16
C ILE A 258 18.22 -7.25 6.55
N VAL A 259 18.17 -8.58 6.47
CA VAL A 259 19.30 -9.47 6.71
C VAL A 259 20.31 -9.36 5.57
N SER A 260 21.60 -9.51 5.89
CA SER A 260 22.65 -9.46 4.87
C SER A 260 22.46 -10.59 3.84
N PRO A 261 22.71 -10.38 2.52
CA PRO A 261 22.45 -11.40 1.51
C PRO A 261 23.11 -12.76 1.77
N ALA A 262 24.26 -12.79 2.44
CA ALA A 262 24.97 -14.02 2.78
C ALA A 262 24.22 -14.92 3.80
N GLU A 263 23.32 -14.35 4.60
CA GLU A 263 22.62 -15.05 5.69
C GLU A 263 21.14 -15.30 5.34
N GLN A 264 20.63 -14.72 4.25
CA GLN A 264 19.19 -14.73 3.94
C GLN A 264 18.64 -16.15 3.71
N ASP A 265 19.44 -17.06 3.16
CA ASP A 265 19.01 -18.44 2.90
C ASP A 265 18.74 -19.21 4.22
N GLU A 266 19.42 -18.85 5.30
CA GLU A 266 19.30 -19.53 6.60
C GLU A 266 18.19 -18.92 7.48
N VAL A 267 18.12 -17.59 7.57
CA VAL A 267 17.23 -16.88 8.53
C VAL A 267 16.06 -16.14 7.88
N GLY A 268 16.09 -15.97 6.55
CA GLY A 268 15.16 -15.16 5.77
C GLY A 268 15.62 -13.70 5.59
N MET A 269 14.92 -12.96 4.73
CA MET A 269 15.26 -11.59 4.31
C MET A 269 15.04 -10.51 5.39
N LEU A 270 14.14 -10.72 6.35
CA LEU A 270 13.76 -9.72 7.33
C LEU A 270 14.24 -10.11 8.73
N THR A 271 14.83 -9.13 9.44
CA THR A 271 15.13 -9.26 10.87
C THR A 271 13.83 -9.23 11.69
N GLU A 272 13.89 -9.62 12.97
CA GLU A 272 12.73 -9.52 13.87
C GLU A 272 12.19 -8.08 13.98
N GLU A 273 13.08 -7.08 14.04
CA GLU A 273 12.70 -5.66 14.01
C GLU A 273 12.02 -5.29 12.68
N GLY A 274 12.53 -5.79 11.55
CA GLY A 274 11.91 -5.58 10.24
C GLY A 274 10.50 -6.18 10.16
N ARG A 275 10.33 -7.41 10.66
CA ARG A 275 9.01 -8.09 10.73
C ARG A 275 8.03 -7.31 11.60
N TYR A 276 8.47 -6.86 12.78
CA TYR A 276 7.65 -6.06 13.69
C TYR A 276 7.21 -4.73 13.07
N ARG A 277 8.10 -4.03 12.35
CA ARG A 277 7.75 -2.76 11.67
C ARG A 277 6.74 -2.95 10.55
N ILE A 278 6.92 -3.99 9.72
CA ILE A 278 5.95 -4.34 8.68
C ILE A 278 4.60 -4.66 9.31
N TRP A 279 4.57 -5.44 10.39
CA TRP A 279 3.35 -5.77 11.12
C TRP A 279 2.60 -4.51 11.58
N ILE A 280 3.29 -3.55 12.20
CA ILE A 280 2.66 -2.28 12.63
C ILE A 280 2.11 -1.51 11.43
N GLU A 281 2.88 -1.41 10.34
CA GLU A 281 2.45 -0.65 9.17
C GLU A 281 1.26 -1.33 8.46
N MET A 282 1.20 -2.66 8.43
CA MET A 282 0.03 -3.42 7.95
C MET A 282 -1.22 -3.05 8.73
N TRP A 283 -1.16 -3.04 10.06
CA TRP A 283 -2.26 -2.62 10.93
C TRP A 283 -2.67 -1.17 10.65
N LEU A 284 -1.70 -0.26 10.63
CA LEU A 284 -1.95 1.17 10.43
C LEU A 284 -2.63 1.44 9.09
N ILE A 285 -2.14 0.86 8.00
CA ILE A 285 -2.72 1.02 6.68
C ILE A 285 -4.10 0.37 6.61
N ALA A 286 -4.25 -0.88 7.09
CA ALA A 286 -5.50 -1.62 6.98
C ALA A 286 -6.66 -0.98 7.77
N TYR A 287 -6.38 -0.43 8.95
CA TYR A 287 -7.42 0.08 9.85
C TYR A 287 -7.55 1.60 9.90
N THR A 288 -6.53 2.35 9.46
CA THR A 288 -6.60 3.82 9.48
C THR A 288 -6.38 4.43 8.11
N GLY A 289 -5.88 3.66 7.15
CA GLY A 289 -5.46 4.19 5.84
C GLY A 289 -4.30 5.17 5.94
N LYS A 290 -3.57 5.16 7.06
CA LYS A 290 -2.36 5.97 7.26
C LYS A 290 -1.15 5.06 7.12
N ALA A 291 -0.03 5.65 6.70
CA ALA A 291 1.25 4.98 6.69
C ALA A 291 2.23 5.76 7.58
N ARG A 292 3.29 5.08 8.02
CA ARG A 292 4.40 5.75 8.68
C ARG A 292 5.07 6.66 7.66
N SER A 293 5.06 7.97 7.91
CA SER A 293 5.66 8.94 7.00
C SER A 293 7.16 8.97 7.26
N ALA A 294 7.97 9.04 6.20
CA ALA A 294 9.36 9.46 6.36
C ALA A 294 9.41 10.97 6.65
N THR A 295 10.47 11.38 7.34
CA THR A 295 10.87 12.76 7.67
C THR A 295 10.13 13.86 6.91
N ALA A 296 9.39 14.69 7.66
CA ALA A 296 8.92 15.97 7.15
C ALA A 296 10.13 16.90 7.03
N LEU A 297 10.24 17.63 5.92
CA LEU A 297 11.03 18.87 5.89
C LEU A 297 10.60 19.70 7.09
N SER A 298 11.53 19.95 8.02
CA SER A 298 11.38 21.01 9.00
C SER A 298 11.31 22.32 8.22
N GLY A 299 10.09 22.81 8.02
CA GLY A 299 9.85 24.21 7.68
C GLY A 299 9.84 25.03 8.96
#